data_AF-A0A1V5S836-F1
#
_entry.id   AF-A0A1V5S836-F1
#
_cell.length_a   1.000
_cell.length_b   1.000
_cell.length_c   1.000
_cell.angle_alpha   90.00
_cell.angle_beta   90.00
_cell.angle_gamma   90.00
#
_symmetry.space_group_name_H-M   'P 1'
#
loop_
_entity.id
_entity.type
_entity.pdbx_description
1 polymer ?
#
loop_
_entity_poly.entity_id
_entity_poly.type
_entity_poly.pdbx_seq_one_letter_code
_entity_poly.pdbx_strand_id
1 'polypeptide(L)'
;MVKVFTVEMIEHSAHSTPNVTAHADLPNGALVGLTYTGTAQTTKAPATGEELYIVLNTQEGDKEYDLTYTIAQGEYVNLFKLSNWVGKELAVTKENIVGTFANIAVGDTLTFDATTFKFKEDTATSGDVAFEVLAITPIGVRVLIKIAA
;
A
#
# COMPACT_ATOMS: atom_id res chain seq x y z
N MET A 1 5.77 1.19 2.81
CA MET A 1 6.13 0.06 1.94
C MET A 1 5.53 -1.20 2.47
N VAL A 2 4.70 -1.81 1.63
CA VAL A 2 4.09 -3.11 1.89
C VAL A 2 4.74 -4.15 0.99
N LYS A 3 4.92 -5.35 1.54
CA LYS A 3 5.34 -6.53 0.78
C LYS A 3 4.22 -7.55 0.74
N VAL A 4 4.03 -8.15 -0.43
CA VAL A 4 3.07 -9.23 -0.67
C VAL A 4 3.75 -10.58 -0.47
N PHE A 5 2.99 -11.61 -0.10
CA PHE A 5 3.57 -12.91 0.30
C PHE A 5 3.64 -13.94 -0.81
N THR A 6 2.78 -13.86 -1.83
CA THR A 6 2.73 -14.86 -2.91
C THR A 6 2.54 -14.20 -4.27
N VAL A 7 3.13 -14.83 -5.31
CA VAL A 7 2.94 -14.46 -6.72
C VAL A 7 1.46 -14.52 -7.10
N GLU A 8 0.73 -15.50 -6.56
CA GLU A 8 -0.73 -15.63 -6.78
C GLU A 8 -1.52 -14.40 -6.33
N MET A 9 -1.05 -13.64 -5.33
CA MET A 9 -1.69 -12.39 -4.94
C MET A 9 -1.56 -11.31 -6.00
N ILE A 10 -0.52 -11.34 -6.82
CA ILE A 10 -0.32 -10.39 -7.92
C ILE A 10 -1.09 -10.88 -9.15
N GLU A 11 -0.95 -12.15 -9.53
CA GLU A 11 -1.50 -12.72 -10.76
C GLU A 11 -3.03 -12.83 -10.77
N HIS A 12 -3.65 -13.13 -9.62
CA HIS A 12 -5.12 -13.21 -9.51
C HIS A 12 -5.77 -11.88 -9.15
N SER A 13 -4.97 -10.86 -8.89
CA SER A 13 -5.47 -9.53 -8.56
C SER A 13 -5.55 -8.69 -9.82
N ALA A 14 -6.76 -8.22 -10.13
CA ALA A 14 -6.99 -7.39 -11.31
C ALA A 14 -6.07 -6.15 -11.27
N HIS A 15 -5.09 -6.14 -12.18
CA HIS A 15 -4.28 -4.97 -12.43
C HIS A 15 -5.21 -3.80 -12.80
N SER A 16 -5.10 -2.70 -12.06
CA SER A 16 -5.96 -1.53 -12.23
C SER A 16 -5.30 -0.55 -13.20
N THR A 17 -5.20 -0.96 -14.47
CA THR A 17 -4.70 -0.16 -15.60
C THR A 17 -5.68 0.97 -15.92
N PRO A 18 -5.23 2.21 -15.75
CA PRO A 18 -4.86 3.02 -16.92
C PRO A 18 -3.35 3.34 -16.98
N ASN A 19 -2.89 3.97 -18.07
CA ASN A 19 -1.53 4.51 -18.20
C ASN A 19 -1.35 5.67 -17.21
N VAL A 20 -0.76 5.38 -16.05
CA VAL A 20 -0.57 6.34 -14.94
C VAL A 20 0.91 6.50 -14.66
N THR A 21 1.34 7.72 -14.36
CA THR A 21 2.74 8.00 -14.01
C THR A 21 2.91 8.36 -12.54
N ALA A 22 4.09 8.05 -11.99
CA ALA A 22 4.46 8.41 -10.63
C ALA A 22 4.58 9.95 -10.48
N HIS A 23 3.91 10.53 -9.47
CA HIS A 23 3.99 11.98 -9.21
C HIS A 23 5.33 12.43 -8.58
N ALA A 24 6.07 11.50 -7.99
CA ALA A 24 7.34 11.66 -7.31
C ALA A 24 8.11 10.34 -7.40
N ASP A 25 9.35 10.30 -6.93
CA ASP A 25 10.06 9.03 -6.75
C ASP A 25 9.31 8.16 -5.73
N LEU A 26 8.95 6.95 -6.14
CA LEU A 26 8.17 6.02 -5.34
C LEU A 26 8.90 4.69 -5.22
N PRO A 27 9.14 4.19 -4.01
CA PRO A 27 9.62 2.82 -3.86
C PRO A 27 8.56 1.78 -4.27
N ASN A 28 9.00 0.57 -4.59
CA ASN A 28 8.12 -0.54 -4.96
C ASN A 28 7.36 -1.09 -3.73
N GLY A 29 6.03 -1.20 -3.79
CA GLY A 29 5.15 -1.49 -2.66
C GLY A 29 4.62 -0.24 -1.95
N ALA A 30 4.69 0.93 -2.60
CA ALA A 30 4.16 2.18 -2.07
C ALA A 30 2.62 2.14 -2.09
N LEU A 31 1.98 2.78 -1.12
CA LEU A 31 0.53 2.94 -1.12
C LEU A 31 0.14 4.33 -1.61
N VAL A 32 -0.77 4.37 -2.58
CA VAL A 32 -1.21 5.57 -3.29
C VAL A 32 -2.68 5.46 -3.70
N GLY A 33 -3.27 6.57 -4.10
CA GLY A 33 -4.53 6.73 -4.79
C GLY A 33 -4.29 7.30 -6.18
N LEU A 34 -5.35 7.33 -6.99
CA LEU A 34 -5.36 7.92 -8.32
C LEU A 34 -5.87 9.35 -8.27
N THR A 35 -5.07 10.31 -8.73
CA THR A 35 -5.47 11.71 -8.88
C THR A 35 -5.47 12.11 -10.35
N TYR A 36 -6.56 12.74 -10.78
CA TYR A 36 -6.71 13.29 -12.12
C TYR A 36 -6.32 14.76 -12.14
N THR A 37 -5.31 15.12 -12.93
CA THR A 37 -4.91 16.51 -13.16
C THR A 37 -4.84 16.81 -14.65
N GLY A 38 -5.79 17.60 -15.16
CA GLY A 38 -5.83 17.95 -16.59
C GLY A 38 -5.90 16.69 -17.47
N THR A 39 -4.92 16.51 -18.35
CA THR A 39 -4.83 15.35 -19.27
C THR A 39 -4.04 14.17 -18.71
N ALA A 40 -3.42 14.30 -17.53
CA ALA A 40 -2.57 13.28 -16.95
C ALA A 40 -3.20 12.66 -15.69
N GLN A 41 -3.00 11.35 -15.56
CA GLN A 41 -3.34 10.59 -14.37
C GLN A 41 -2.04 10.36 -13.60
N THR A 42 -2.03 10.75 -12.32
CA THR A 42 -0.85 10.55 -11.46
C THR A 42 -1.27 9.83 -10.19
N THR A 43 -0.38 8.99 -9.67
CA THR A 43 -0.56 8.40 -8.34
C THR A 43 -0.13 9.36 -7.25
N LYS A 44 -0.91 9.54 -6.20
CA LYS A 44 -0.58 10.39 -5.02
C LYS A 44 -1.11 9.75 -3.75
N ALA A 45 -0.73 10.20 -2.57
CA ALA A 45 -1.43 9.76 -1.36
C ALA A 45 -2.94 10.08 -1.46
N PRO A 46 -3.85 9.11 -1.27
CA PRO A 46 -5.27 9.39 -1.19
C PRO A 46 -5.63 9.92 0.19
N ALA A 47 -6.65 10.76 0.28
CA ALA A 47 -7.29 11.01 1.57
C ALA A 47 -7.91 9.72 2.12
N THR A 48 -8.09 9.64 3.43
CA THR A 48 -8.93 8.63 4.07
C THR A 48 -10.34 8.66 3.46
N GLY A 49 -10.99 7.52 3.22
CA GLY A 49 -12.22 7.46 2.42
C GLY A 49 -12.03 7.03 0.97
N GLU A 50 -10.83 7.24 0.43
CA GLU A 50 -10.59 7.06 -1.01
C GLU A 50 -9.92 5.72 -1.32
N GLU A 51 -9.95 5.37 -2.60
CA GLU A 51 -9.37 4.12 -3.08
C GLU A 51 -7.86 4.07 -2.86
N LEU A 52 -7.40 2.99 -2.22
CA LEU A 52 -6.00 2.73 -1.96
C LEU A 52 -5.47 1.63 -2.87
N TYR A 53 -4.29 1.88 -3.42
CA TYR A 53 -3.60 1.05 -4.38
C TYR A 53 -2.18 0.77 -3.88
N ILE A 54 -1.69 -0.44 -4.13
CA ILE A 54 -0.27 -0.75 -4.02
C ILE A 54 0.38 -0.58 -5.39
N VAL A 55 1.50 0.15 -5.41
CA VAL A 55 2.39 0.27 -6.58
C VAL A 55 3.29 -0.96 -6.61
N LEU A 56 3.22 -1.77 -7.66
CA LEU A 56 4.11 -2.91 -7.86
C LEU A 56 4.67 -2.96 -9.28
N ASN A 57 5.87 -2.40 -9.49
CA ASN A 57 6.58 -2.44 -10.76
C ASN A 57 7.74 -3.42 -10.70
N THR A 58 7.76 -4.41 -11.59
CA THR A 58 8.95 -4.90 -12.33
C THR A 58 8.51 -5.95 -13.37
N GLN A 59 9.25 -6.08 -14.48
CA GLN A 59 8.98 -7.05 -15.55
C GLN A 59 9.98 -8.23 -15.62
N GLU A 60 10.95 -8.33 -14.69
CA GLU A 60 11.99 -9.39 -14.73
C GLU A 60 12.19 -10.08 -13.38
N GLY A 61 11.81 -11.37 -13.31
CA GLY A 61 12.04 -12.27 -12.17
C GLY A 61 11.28 -11.87 -10.89
N ASP A 62 11.70 -12.41 -9.74
CA ASP A 62 11.11 -12.17 -8.40
C ASP A 62 11.45 -10.77 -7.83
N LYS A 63 11.68 -9.76 -8.68
CA LYS A 63 12.05 -8.40 -8.23
C LYS A 63 10.86 -7.51 -7.88
N GLU A 64 9.64 -7.99 -8.11
CA GLU A 64 8.40 -7.34 -7.69
C GLU A 64 8.27 -7.23 -6.16
N TYR A 65 9.12 -7.96 -5.43
CA TYR A 65 9.25 -7.92 -3.97
C TYR A 65 10.41 -7.04 -3.47
N ASP A 66 11.19 -6.44 -4.37
CA ASP A 66 12.33 -5.60 -4.01
C ASP A 66 11.85 -4.20 -3.61
N LEU A 67 11.61 -4.03 -2.31
CA LEU A 67 11.21 -2.76 -1.72
C LEU A 67 12.30 -1.68 -1.81
N THR A 68 13.53 -2.03 -2.21
CA THR A 68 14.63 -1.08 -2.41
C THR A 68 14.66 -0.50 -3.83
N TYR A 69 13.88 -1.09 -4.75
CA TYR A 69 13.69 -0.53 -6.08
C TYR A 69 12.86 0.75 -6.01
N THR A 70 13.40 1.81 -6.61
CA THR A 70 12.73 3.11 -6.75
C THR A 70 12.24 3.28 -8.18
N ILE A 71 10.95 3.54 -8.31
CA ILE A 71 10.28 3.97 -9.54
C ILE A 71 10.42 5.48 -9.60
N ALA A 72 11.04 6.00 -10.67
CA ALA A 72 11.33 7.42 -10.77
C ALA A 72 10.07 8.23 -11.08
N GLN A 73 10.05 9.49 -10.65
CA GLN A 73 9.00 10.44 -11.04
C GLN A 73 8.80 10.46 -12.56
N GLY A 74 7.55 10.35 -13.00
CA GLY A 74 7.17 10.36 -14.42
C GLY A 74 7.21 8.98 -15.10
N GLU A 75 7.75 7.94 -14.47
CA GLU A 75 7.66 6.57 -14.98
C GLU A 75 6.26 6.00 -14.83
N TYR A 76 5.88 5.09 -15.73
CA TYR A 76 4.62 4.37 -15.65
C TYR A 76 4.60 3.40 -14.48
N VAL A 77 3.46 3.33 -13.80
CA VAL A 77 3.26 2.45 -12.64
C VAL A 77 2.14 1.45 -12.84
N ASN A 78 2.36 0.28 -12.29
CA ASN A 78 1.41 -0.79 -12.15
C ASN A 78 0.73 -0.68 -10.78
N LEU A 79 -0.61 -0.71 -10.79
CA LEU A 79 -1.42 -0.46 -9.61
C LEU A 79 -2.36 -1.62 -9.34
N PHE A 80 -2.44 -2.02 -8.09
CA PHE A 80 -3.35 -3.05 -7.63
C PHE A 80 -4.24 -2.47 -6.54
N LYS A 81 -5.54 -2.43 -6.82
CA LYS A 81 -6.54 -1.90 -5.90
C LYS A 81 -6.68 -2.81 -4.66
N LEU A 82 -6.38 -2.28 -3.48
CA LEU A 82 -6.35 -3.07 -2.25
C LEU A 82 -7.73 -3.59 -1.81
N SER A 83 -8.83 -2.96 -2.23
CA SER A 83 -10.17 -3.47 -1.95
C SER A 83 -10.42 -4.86 -2.55
N ASN A 84 -9.71 -5.20 -3.64
CA ASN A 84 -9.80 -6.53 -4.26
C ASN A 84 -9.03 -7.59 -3.47
N TRP A 85 -8.22 -7.15 -2.49
CA TRP A 85 -7.32 -7.98 -1.70
C TRP A 85 -7.81 -8.12 -0.25
N VAL A 86 -9.05 -7.72 0.03
CA VAL A 86 -9.67 -7.93 1.35
C VAL A 86 -9.57 -9.40 1.74
N GLY A 87 -9.13 -9.66 2.98
CA GLY A 87 -8.83 -10.99 3.49
C GLY A 87 -7.44 -11.51 3.15
N LYS A 88 -6.62 -10.75 2.41
CA LYS A 88 -5.20 -11.06 2.18
C LYS A 88 -4.31 -10.33 3.18
N GLU A 89 -3.09 -10.84 3.32
CA GLU A 89 -2.12 -10.33 4.28
C GLU A 89 -1.01 -9.54 3.59
N LEU A 90 -0.50 -8.51 4.26
CA LEU A 90 0.68 -7.75 3.84
C LEU A 90 1.69 -7.69 4.98
N ALA A 91 2.97 -7.55 4.63
CA ALA A 91 4.01 -7.18 5.58
C ALA A 91 4.30 -5.68 5.49
N VAL A 92 4.30 -4.98 6.62
CA VAL A 92 4.66 -3.57 6.74
C VAL A 92 5.93 -3.47 7.58
N THR A 93 6.98 -2.82 7.08
CA THR A 93 8.19 -2.62 7.89
C THR A 93 8.00 -1.50 8.90
N LYS A 94 8.68 -1.55 10.05
CA LYS A 94 8.52 -0.57 11.14
C LYS A 94 8.83 0.87 10.72
N GLU A 95 9.70 1.09 9.74
CA GLU A 95 10.06 2.42 9.21
C GLU A 95 8.90 3.08 8.47
N ASN A 96 7.92 2.28 8.06
CA ASN A 96 6.73 2.71 7.34
C ASN A 96 5.53 2.93 8.25
N ILE A 97 5.73 2.93 9.57
CA ILE A 97 4.70 3.26 10.56
C ILE A 97 5.08 4.57 11.26
N VAL A 98 4.14 5.49 11.35
CA VAL A 98 4.26 6.75 12.09
C VAL A 98 4.06 6.48 13.58
N GLY A 99 4.88 7.12 14.41
CA GLY A 99 4.82 6.98 15.86
C GLY A 99 5.70 5.87 16.40
N THR A 100 5.42 5.43 17.64
CA THR A 100 6.25 4.46 18.34
C THR A 100 5.75 3.05 18.04
N PHE A 101 6.46 2.35 17.14
CA PHE A 101 6.20 0.94 16.80
C PHE A 101 6.03 0.02 18.02
N ALA A 102 6.73 0.31 19.13
CA ALA A 102 6.66 -0.49 20.36
C ALA A 102 5.27 -0.50 21.03
N ASN A 103 4.37 0.43 20.64
CA ASN A 103 3.03 0.49 21.20
C ASN A 103 2.00 -0.32 20.37
N ILE A 104 2.39 -0.79 19.18
CA ILE A 104 1.50 -1.57 18.32
C ILE A 104 1.35 -2.99 18.87
N ALA A 105 0.11 -3.43 19.01
CA ALA A 105 -0.30 -4.75 19.45
C ALA A 105 -1.05 -5.52 18.35
N VAL A 106 -1.19 -6.82 18.55
CA VAL A 106 -2.05 -7.67 17.71
C VAL A 106 -3.51 -7.30 17.97
N GLY A 107 -4.28 -7.15 16.89
CA GLY A 107 -5.66 -6.69 16.90
C GLY A 107 -5.82 -5.19 16.64
N ASP A 108 -4.73 -4.41 16.74
CA ASP A 108 -4.78 -2.98 16.44
C ASP A 108 -5.13 -2.74 14.96
N THR A 109 -5.77 -1.60 14.71
CA THR A 109 -6.08 -1.17 13.35
C THR A 109 -5.12 -0.06 12.94
N LEU A 110 -4.44 -0.29 11.81
CA LEU A 110 -3.64 0.72 11.14
C LEU A 110 -4.44 1.30 9.96
N THR A 111 -4.26 2.60 9.75
CA THR A 111 -4.75 3.36 8.58
C THR A 111 -3.57 3.93 7.82
N PHE A 112 -3.82 4.41 6.59
CA PHE A 112 -2.81 5.10 5.80
C PHE A 112 -2.89 6.61 6.05
N ASP A 113 -1.77 7.23 6.42
CA ASP A 113 -1.64 8.67 6.54
C ASP A 113 -1.18 9.28 5.22
N ALA A 114 -2.10 10.02 4.60
CA ALA A 114 -1.88 10.70 3.34
C ALA A 114 -0.80 11.79 3.40
N THR A 115 -0.52 12.32 4.59
CA THR A 115 0.45 13.42 4.79
C THR A 115 1.88 12.88 4.78
N THR A 116 2.09 11.74 5.46
CA THR A 116 3.42 11.16 5.67
C THR A 116 3.71 9.97 4.75
N PHE A 117 2.72 9.50 4.00
CA PHE A 117 2.78 8.30 3.15
C PHE A 117 3.15 7.03 3.94
N LYS A 118 2.70 6.96 5.19
CA LYS A 118 3.02 5.89 6.13
C LYS A 118 1.75 5.39 6.82
N PHE A 119 1.86 4.21 7.43
CA PHE A 119 0.80 3.68 8.27
C PHE A 119 0.79 4.43 9.59
N LYS A 120 -0.38 4.57 10.21
CA LYS A 120 -0.51 5.06 11.58
C LYS A 120 -1.56 4.23 12.30
N GLU A 121 -1.40 4.05 13.60
CA GLU A 121 -2.49 3.56 14.44
C GLU A 121 -3.58 4.63 14.47
N ASP A 122 -4.77 4.28 14.00
CA ASP A 122 -5.92 5.19 13.99
C ASP A 122 -7.22 4.41 13.83
N THR A 123 -8.34 5.09 14.10
CA THR A 123 -9.66 4.55 13.77
C THR A 123 -9.95 4.79 12.29
N ALA A 124 -10.23 3.73 11.54
CA ALA A 124 -10.66 3.82 10.16
C ALA A 124 -12.13 4.27 10.07
N THR A 125 -12.49 5.05 9.04
CA THR A 125 -13.89 5.41 8.78
C THR A 125 -14.58 4.23 8.11
N SER A 126 -15.87 3.99 8.42
CA SER A 126 -16.67 2.97 7.75
C SER A 126 -16.55 3.08 6.22
N GLY A 127 -16.20 1.97 5.56
CA GLY A 127 -15.98 1.90 4.12
C GLY A 127 -14.51 2.03 3.69
N ASP A 128 -13.62 2.46 4.58
CA ASP A 128 -12.19 2.59 4.28
C ASP A 128 -11.48 1.24 4.19
N VAL A 129 -10.42 1.19 3.38
CA VAL A 129 -9.41 0.13 3.53
C VAL A 129 -8.66 0.33 4.84
N ALA A 130 -8.71 -0.67 5.70
CA ALA A 130 -8.04 -0.71 6.99
C ALA A 130 -7.16 -1.96 7.11
N PHE A 131 -6.21 -1.92 8.03
CA PHE A 131 -5.19 -2.97 8.19
C PHE A 131 -5.16 -3.47 9.63
N GLU A 132 -5.65 -4.68 9.86
CA GLU A 132 -5.63 -5.28 11.20
C GLU A 132 -4.30 -5.98 11.45
N VAL A 133 -3.64 -5.65 12.56
CA VAL A 133 -2.38 -6.27 12.94
C VAL A 133 -2.61 -7.72 13.38
N LEU A 134 -2.08 -8.67 12.61
CA LEU A 134 -2.15 -10.11 12.90
C LEU A 134 -0.95 -10.59 13.71
N ALA A 135 0.23 -9.99 13.50
CA ALA A 135 1.45 -10.38 14.18
C ALA A 135 2.46 -9.22 14.23
N ILE A 136 3.21 -9.15 15.34
CA ILE A 136 4.39 -8.30 15.46
C ILE A 136 5.62 -9.14 15.11
N THR A 137 6.50 -8.59 14.29
CA THR A 137 7.75 -9.21 13.87
C THR A 137 8.94 -8.32 14.26
N PRO A 138 10.18 -8.84 14.31
CA PRO A 138 11.35 -8.02 14.64
C PRO A 138 11.58 -6.82 13.70
N ILE A 139 11.02 -6.87 12.49
CA ILE A 139 11.23 -5.88 11.42
C ILE A 139 9.99 -5.05 11.10
N GLY A 140 8.85 -5.30 11.73
CA GLY A 140 7.58 -4.68 11.37
C GLY A 140 6.36 -5.49 11.80
N VAL A 141 5.24 -5.33 11.11
CA VAL A 141 3.99 -6.07 11.40
C VAL A 141 3.49 -6.85 10.19
N ARG A 142 2.73 -7.92 10.45
CA ARG A 142 1.87 -8.57 9.47
C ARG A 142 0.45 -8.05 9.67
N VAL A 143 -0.18 -7.60 8.59
CA VAL A 143 -1.53 -7.04 8.63
C VAL A 143 -2.48 -7.78 7.70
N LEU A 144 -3.76 -7.86 8.08
CA LEU A 144 -4.87 -8.30 7.24
C LEU A 144 -5.53 -7.07 6.60
N ILE A 145 -5.74 -7.11 5.29
CA ILE A 145 -6.52 -6.08 4.60
C ILE A 145 -8.01 -6.32 4.89
N LYS A 146 -8.70 -5.30 5.38
CA LYS A 146 -10.16 -5.33 5.61
C LYS A 146 -10.82 -4.03 5.14
N ILE A 147 -12.14 -4.08 5.02
CA ILE A 147 -12.96 -2.86 4.93
C ILE A 147 -13.45 -2.54 6.34
N ALA A 148 -13.24 -1.31 6.77
CA ALA A 148 -13.76 -0.83 8.04
C ALA A 148 -15.30 -0.88 8.03
N ALA A 149 -15.88 -1.39 9.11
CA ALA A 149 -17.32 -1.53 9.29
C ALA A 149 -18.00 -0.21 9.68
#